data_AF-A0A7Z9G847-F1
#
_entry.id   AF-A0A7Z9G847-F1
#
_cell.length_a   1.000
_cell.length_b   1.000
_cell.length_c   1.000
_cell.angle_alpha   90.00
_cell.angle_beta   90.00
_cell.angle_gamma   90.00
#
_symmetry.space_group_name_H-M   'P 1'
#
loop_
_entity.id
_entity.type
_entity.pdbx_description
1 polymer ?
#
loop_
_entity_poly.entity_id
_entity_poly.type
_entity_poly.pdbx_seq_one_letter_code
_entity_poly.pdbx_strand_id
1 'polypeptide(L)'
;MREWVQKFLIVVAIASLAMACGGSDSGSTDGGTATGTTDGTTDGTTDGTTDGTTDGTTDGTTDGTTDGTTDGGTSPEEVSISQLQMGEASLNCVGDQINTIKQNIQLTNVVVMSPRYTAFKPEDPAKDTLDGYFVAEAGGANAGIQLVVPQGLNVSLSMGDTVTVVGEYTEFYCLSQVKASAVTTGDVAELFPAESLSPESLSGADAESYEGTVVMLSNVEVIEVRQYDYVVTGGVAAAYKFSPDYQPTVGDKLTSITGVVDFSYDAYKLQPRSDDDIVVGKKAEVPVTEKSISEIQNDASSTDCTDDAAGGPPTQLKVLVSGIVIAPIADISTNLNGVYIGTDPSGPWSGLQVVFPKEMGVVLNPGDKASFMGNIKEFYCETEMVAEVVNVDETGGAVPAAALVTTDDISTTNGEQYEGSYVTLENLTVENIDHLGDYQEVVLSGGLTVVLKDYNVKWTLRRTIGLQHQTL
;
A
#
# COMPACT_ATOMS: atom_id res chain seq x y z
N MET A 1 -35.93 -26.99 -8.81
CA MET A 1 -36.42 -25.74 -9.44
C MET A 1 -35.58 -24.64 -8.79
N ARG A 2 -34.55 -24.11 -9.48
CA ARG A 2 -34.59 -23.08 -10.55
C ARG A 2 -35.15 -21.76 -10.01
N GLU A 3 -34.58 -20.56 -10.23
CA GLU A 3 -33.30 -20.04 -10.78
C GLU A 3 -33.22 -18.58 -10.22
N TRP A 4 -32.11 -18.07 -9.65
CA TRP A 4 -31.03 -17.28 -10.28
C TRP A 4 -31.44 -16.04 -11.14
N VAL A 5 -30.62 -14.97 -11.09
CA VAL A 5 -30.64 -13.73 -11.96
C VAL A 5 -31.75 -12.69 -11.60
N GLN A 6 -31.57 -11.35 -11.54
CA GLN A 6 -30.41 -10.42 -11.72
C GLN A 6 -30.54 -9.13 -10.87
N LYS A 7 -29.50 -8.28 -10.82
CA LYS A 7 -29.60 -6.85 -10.45
C LYS A 7 -30.25 -6.04 -11.59
N PHE A 8 -30.99 -4.96 -11.29
CA PHE A 8 -30.79 -3.65 -11.94
C PHE A 8 -31.41 -2.49 -11.14
N LEU A 9 -30.92 -1.26 -11.40
CA LEU A 9 -31.29 -0.01 -10.76
C LEU A 9 -32.07 0.89 -11.74
N ILE A 10 -33.18 1.50 -11.32
CA ILE A 10 -33.85 2.59 -12.05
C ILE A 10 -34.28 3.69 -11.06
N VAL A 11 -33.89 4.91 -11.38
CA VAL A 11 -34.31 6.16 -10.72
C VAL A 11 -35.54 6.72 -11.43
N VAL A 12 -36.46 7.34 -10.69
CA VAL A 12 -37.49 8.22 -11.26
C VAL A 12 -37.35 9.61 -10.63
N ALA A 13 -37.13 10.61 -11.46
CA ALA A 13 -37.00 12.01 -11.06
C ALA A 13 -38.25 12.82 -11.45
N ILE A 14 -38.46 13.96 -10.79
CA ILE A 14 -39.27 15.07 -11.32
C ILE A 14 -38.40 16.34 -11.26
N ALA A 15 -38.48 17.16 -12.30
CA ALA A 15 -37.60 18.29 -12.54
C ALA A 15 -38.38 19.60 -12.77
N SER A 16 -37.66 20.71 -12.87
CA SER A 16 -38.18 21.99 -13.39
C SER A 16 -37.29 22.51 -14.55
N LEU A 17 -37.96 23.02 -15.59
CA LEU A 17 -37.44 23.60 -16.84
C LEU A 17 -37.13 25.11 -16.66
N ALA A 18 -36.43 25.86 -17.54
CA ALA A 18 -35.73 25.65 -18.83
C ALA A 18 -34.54 26.67 -18.87
N MET A 19 -33.93 27.20 -19.95
CA MET A 19 -34.08 27.22 -21.42
C MET A 19 -32.69 27.67 -21.98
N ALA A 20 -31.98 27.07 -22.94
CA ALA A 20 -32.25 26.41 -24.24
C ALA A 20 -32.27 27.35 -25.47
N CYS A 21 -31.13 27.44 -26.18
CA CYS A 21 -30.93 27.64 -27.65
C CYS A 21 -29.42 27.79 -27.94
N GLY A 22 -28.75 27.23 -28.96
CA GLY A 22 -29.06 26.26 -30.04
C GLY A 22 -27.75 26.06 -30.85
N GLY A 23 -27.38 24.84 -31.30
CA GLY A 23 -27.65 24.28 -32.65
C GLY A 23 -26.75 24.90 -33.75
N SER A 24 -26.08 24.19 -34.67
CA SER A 24 -26.06 22.77 -35.11
C SER A 24 -24.70 22.49 -35.80
N ASP A 25 -24.13 21.28 -35.88
CA ASP A 25 -24.50 20.12 -36.72
C ASP A 25 -24.78 20.44 -38.22
N SER A 26 -24.36 19.67 -39.23
CA SER A 26 -23.51 18.46 -39.31
C SER A 26 -23.07 18.23 -40.79
N GLY A 27 -22.31 17.16 -41.15
CA GLY A 27 -21.95 16.89 -42.55
C GLY A 27 -21.29 15.53 -42.88
N SER A 28 -21.66 14.94 -44.03
CA SER A 28 -21.17 13.66 -44.58
C SER A 28 -21.56 13.56 -46.09
N THR A 29 -21.25 12.54 -46.92
CA THR A 29 -20.83 11.15 -46.69
C THR A 29 -20.09 10.58 -47.93
N ASP A 30 -19.16 9.63 -47.73
CA ASP A 30 -18.82 8.51 -48.65
C ASP A 30 -18.22 8.79 -50.06
N GLY A 31 -17.66 7.76 -50.75
CA GLY A 31 -17.84 7.64 -52.22
C GLY A 31 -16.68 7.63 -53.24
N GLY A 32 -15.55 6.94 -53.00
CA GLY A 32 -14.85 6.08 -54.01
C GLY A 32 -14.30 6.54 -55.40
N THR A 33 -13.72 5.53 -56.10
CA THR A 33 -13.26 5.45 -57.52
C THR A 33 -11.89 6.04 -57.94
N ALA A 34 -11.32 5.50 -59.05
CA ALA A 34 -9.95 5.76 -59.51
C ALA A 34 -9.77 5.64 -61.04
N THR A 35 -8.92 6.50 -61.63
CA THR A 35 -8.29 6.50 -62.97
C THR A 35 -7.04 7.40 -62.92
N GLY A 36 -6.03 7.37 -63.80
CA GLY A 36 -5.69 6.42 -64.87
C GLY A 36 -4.81 7.03 -65.99
N THR A 37 -3.48 6.77 -65.97
CA THR A 37 -2.48 7.11 -67.03
C THR A 37 -2.29 8.63 -67.33
N THR A 38 -1.25 9.16 -68.02
CA THR A 38 -0.39 8.61 -69.10
C THR A 38 0.96 9.39 -69.25
N ASP A 39 1.99 8.73 -69.81
CA ASP A 39 3.22 9.20 -70.51
C ASP A 39 4.24 10.20 -69.92
N GLY A 40 5.52 9.88 -70.20
CA GLY A 40 6.71 10.73 -70.03
C GLY A 40 8.00 9.95 -70.38
N THR A 41 8.62 10.20 -71.53
CA THR A 41 9.61 9.31 -72.18
C THR A 41 11.02 9.91 -72.32
N THR A 42 12.05 9.06 -72.13
CA THR A 42 13.37 9.09 -72.84
C THR A 42 14.30 10.28 -72.47
N ASP A 43 15.65 10.21 -72.45
CA ASP A 43 16.66 9.25 -72.92
C ASP A 43 17.89 9.20 -71.97
N GLY A 44 18.84 8.26 -72.17
CA GLY A 44 20.16 8.33 -71.49
C GLY A 44 20.92 7.00 -71.29
N THR A 45 21.48 6.42 -72.35
CA THR A 45 22.32 5.20 -72.29
C THR A 45 23.79 5.49 -71.92
N THR A 46 24.52 4.48 -71.41
CA THR A 46 25.69 3.85 -72.09
C THR A 46 26.38 2.77 -71.22
N ASP A 47 26.55 1.58 -71.80
CA ASP A 47 27.46 0.43 -71.51
C ASP A 47 27.61 -0.19 -70.10
N GLY A 48 27.56 -1.54 -70.06
CA GLY A 48 27.73 -2.36 -68.84
C GLY A 48 27.47 -3.88 -68.99
N THR A 49 27.68 -4.45 -70.17
CA THR A 49 27.57 -5.89 -70.51
C THR A 49 28.63 -6.75 -69.77
N THR A 50 28.48 -8.07 -69.50
CA THR A 50 27.48 -9.09 -69.90
C THR A 50 27.59 -10.35 -69.00
N ASP A 51 26.60 -11.26 -69.07
CA ASP A 51 26.48 -12.60 -68.42
C ASP A 51 26.38 -12.62 -66.87
N GLY A 52 25.59 -13.49 -66.20
CA GLY A 52 24.85 -14.70 -66.63
C GLY A 52 25.54 -15.98 -66.12
N THR A 53 24.89 -17.02 -65.58
CA THR A 53 23.47 -17.39 -65.36
C THR A 53 23.42 -18.41 -64.19
N THR A 54 22.58 -18.28 -63.15
CA THR A 54 21.21 -18.86 -63.01
C THR A 54 21.16 -20.31 -62.48
N ASP A 55 20.17 -20.59 -61.61
CA ASP A 55 19.71 -21.87 -61.02
C ASP A 55 20.62 -22.62 -60.01
N GLY A 56 19.99 -23.17 -58.95
CA GLY A 56 20.66 -23.97 -57.91
C GLY A 56 20.02 -23.95 -56.51
N THR A 57 18.72 -24.22 -56.38
CA THR A 57 18.03 -24.24 -55.07
C THR A 57 18.17 -25.59 -54.33
N THR A 58 18.34 -25.50 -53.00
CA THR A 58 17.93 -26.50 -51.98
C THR A 58 18.90 -27.66 -51.64
N ASP A 59 18.95 -27.97 -50.35
CA ASP A 59 19.57 -29.10 -49.62
C ASP A 59 21.11 -29.31 -49.68
N GLY A 60 21.72 -29.50 -48.49
CA GLY A 60 23.14 -29.85 -48.38
C GLY A 60 23.87 -29.52 -47.08
N THR A 61 23.34 -29.87 -45.90
CA THR A 61 24.18 -29.91 -44.68
C THR A 61 25.13 -31.11 -44.74
N THR A 62 26.46 -30.91 -44.74
CA THR A 62 27.52 -31.81 -44.20
C THR A 62 28.92 -31.21 -44.43
N ASP A 63 29.85 -31.47 -43.51
CA ASP A 63 31.31 -31.28 -43.55
C ASP A 63 31.89 -29.88 -43.87
N GLY A 64 32.10 -29.12 -42.78
CA GLY A 64 33.14 -28.09 -42.67
C GLY A 64 33.87 -28.23 -41.33
N THR A 65 35.15 -28.61 -41.37
CA THR A 65 36.09 -28.71 -40.23
C THR A 65 35.62 -29.50 -38.99
N THR A 66 35.78 -30.83 -39.05
CA THR A 66 36.30 -31.57 -37.88
C THR A 66 37.78 -31.85 -38.14
N ASP A 67 38.66 -31.08 -37.51
CA ASP A 67 40.00 -31.55 -37.13
C ASP A 67 40.54 -30.64 -36.02
N GLY A 68 40.68 -31.19 -34.82
CA GLY A 68 40.87 -30.38 -33.59
C GLY A 68 40.89 -31.18 -32.28
N THR A 69 40.95 -32.51 -32.35
CA THR A 69 41.15 -33.39 -31.19
C THR A 69 42.59 -33.34 -30.70
N THR A 70 42.99 -32.18 -30.18
CA THR A 70 44.13 -32.07 -29.27
C THR A 70 43.71 -32.70 -27.94
N ASP A 71 44.37 -33.78 -27.53
CA ASP A 71 44.25 -34.29 -26.15
C ASP A 71 44.87 -33.26 -25.20
N GLY A 72 43.99 -32.54 -24.51
CA GLY A 72 44.32 -31.30 -23.83
C GLY A 72 43.06 -30.69 -23.25
N GLY A 73 42.50 -31.36 -22.23
CA GLY A 73 41.40 -30.80 -21.44
C GLY A 73 41.78 -29.43 -20.93
N THR A 74 41.13 -28.39 -21.45
CA THR A 74 41.45 -27.01 -21.16
C THR A 74 41.15 -26.74 -19.68
N SER A 75 42.19 -26.34 -18.94
CA SER A 75 42.03 -25.80 -17.60
C SER A 75 40.97 -24.69 -17.65
N PRO A 76 40.05 -24.61 -16.67
CA PRO A 76 39.10 -23.52 -16.59
C PRO A 76 39.76 -22.15 -16.71
N GLU A 77 39.08 -21.21 -17.37
CA GLU A 77 39.52 -19.82 -17.47
C GLU A 77 39.30 -19.13 -16.12
N GLU A 78 40.36 -18.90 -15.36
CA GLU A 78 40.30 -18.18 -14.09
C GLU A 78 39.98 -16.69 -14.35
N VAL A 79 38.86 -16.23 -13.78
CA VAL A 79 38.31 -14.87 -13.97
C VAL A 79 37.85 -14.31 -12.63
N SER A 80 37.89 -12.99 -12.47
CA SER A 80 37.28 -12.29 -11.34
C SER A 80 35.81 -11.95 -11.65
N ILE A 81 34.98 -11.81 -10.61
CA ILE A 81 33.58 -11.38 -10.76
C ILE A 81 33.52 -9.99 -11.41
N SER A 82 34.39 -9.08 -10.97
CA SER A 82 34.57 -7.74 -11.54
C SER A 82 34.91 -7.74 -13.05
N GLN A 83 35.59 -8.77 -13.57
CA GLN A 83 35.86 -8.91 -15.00
C GLN A 83 34.65 -9.40 -15.80
N LEU A 84 33.66 -10.03 -15.16
CA LEU A 84 32.39 -10.42 -15.78
C LEU A 84 31.43 -9.24 -15.78
N GLN A 85 31.20 -8.63 -14.61
CA GLN A 85 30.31 -7.48 -14.42
C GLN A 85 30.76 -6.23 -15.22
N MET A 86 32.07 -6.00 -15.39
CA MET A 86 32.57 -4.90 -16.24
C MET A 86 32.78 -5.32 -17.72
N GLY A 87 32.27 -6.48 -18.13
CA GLY A 87 32.37 -6.98 -19.49
C GLY A 87 31.35 -6.33 -20.44
N GLU A 88 31.63 -6.33 -21.74
CA GLU A 88 30.70 -5.79 -22.76
C GLU A 88 29.33 -6.49 -22.78
N ALA A 89 29.21 -7.68 -22.17
CA ALA A 89 28.00 -8.49 -22.16
C ALA A 89 26.91 -8.01 -21.18
N SER A 90 27.23 -7.76 -19.89
CA SER A 90 26.24 -7.18 -18.96
C SER A 90 25.98 -5.71 -19.32
N LEU A 91 27.05 -4.92 -19.52
CA LEU A 91 27.00 -3.48 -19.83
C LEU A 91 26.19 -3.11 -21.10
N ASN A 92 25.92 -4.07 -21.99
CA ASN A 92 25.08 -3.90 -23.18
C ASN A 92 23.99 -4.98 -23.29
N CYS A 93 23.58 -5.59 -22.18
CA CYS A 93 22.61 -6.67 -22.17
C CYS A 93 21.22 -6.22 -22.67
N VAL A 94 20.47 -7.17 -23.26
CA VAL A 94 19.08 -6.99 -23.70
C VAL A 94 18.20 -8.00 -22.94
N GLY A 95 17.27 -7.48 -22.13
CA GLY A 95 16.53 -8.24 -21.11
C GLY A 95 15.45 -9.21 -21.60
N ASP A 96 15.46 -9.61 -22.88
CA ASP A 96 14.48 -10.55 -23.44
C ASP A 96 15.00 -11.99 -23.60
N GLN A 97 16.30 -12.22 -23.33
CA GLN A 97 17.00 -13.47 -23.66
C GLN A 97 17.92 -13.97 -22.52
N ILE A 98 18.28 -15.25 -22.60
CA ILE A 98 19.32 -15.88 -21.76
C ILE A 98 20.52 -16.19 -22.67
N ASN A 99 21.67 -15.57 -22.40
CA ASN A 99 22.84 -15.64 -23.26
C ASN A 99 24.05 -16.23 -22.50
N THR A 100 24.54 -17.40 -22.91
CA THR A 100 25.81 -17.95 -22.39
C THR A 100 26.99 -17.20 -23.00
N ILE A 101 27.70 -16.43 -22.17
CA ILE A 101 28.79 -15.54 -22.59
C ILE A 101 30.14 -16.24 -22.54
N LYS A 102 30.39 -17.03 -21.48
CA LYS A 102 31.59 -17.88 -21.35
C LYS A 102 31.23 -19.26 -20.81
N GLN A 103 31.94 -20.28 -21.28
CA GLN A 103 31.87 -21.66 -20.77
C GLN A 103 33.20 -22.05 -20.13
N ASN A 104 33.15 -22.94 -19.13
CA ASN A 104 34.33 -23.45 -18.42
C ASN A 104 35.19 -22.34 -17.79
N ILE A 105 34.54 -21.34 -17.18
CA ILE A 105 35.22 -20.36 -16.33
C ILE A 105 35.45 -20.94 -14.93
N GLN A 106 36.39 -20.36 -14.19
CA GLN A 106 36.57 -20.59 -12.76
C GLN A 106 36.58 -19.27 -11.98
N LEU A 107 35.70 -19.18 -10.98
CA LEU A 107 35.81 -18.20 -9.90
C LEU A 107 36.58 -18.86 -8.74
N THR A 108 37.61 -18.20 -8.23
CA THR A 108 38.48 -18.74 -7.15
C THR A 108 38.30 -17.94 -5.86
N ASN A 109 38.08 -18.63 -4.73
CA ASN A 109 37.97 -18.04 -3.39
C ASN A 109 36.90 -16.93 -3.24
N VAL A 110 35.74 -17.08 -3.89
CA VAL A 110 34.60 -16.17 -3.70
C VAL A 110 33.79 -16.57 -2.45
N VAL A 111 33.24 -15.61 -1.72
CA VAL A 111 32.55 -15.82 -0.44
C VAL A 111 31.04 -15.83 -0.66
N VAL A 112 30.33 -16.78 -0.04
CA VAL A 112 28.85 -16.83 -0.06
C VAL A 112 28.27 -15.73 0.83
N MET A 113 27.59 -14.76 0.22
CA MET A 113 27.11 -13.55 0.86
C MET A 113 25.62 -13.58 1.26
N SER A 114 24.86 -14.57 0.77
CA SER A 114 23.43 -14.74 1.03
C SER A 114 23.06 -16.13 1.57
N PRO A 115 21.86 -16.28 2.16
CA PRO A 115 21.26 -17.59 2.37
C PRO A 115 20.98 -18.29 1.03
N ARG A 116 20.73 -19.60 1.12
CA ARG A 116 20.20 -20.41 0.02
C ARG A 116 18.75 -20.03 -0.28
N TYR A 117 18.42 -19.89 -1.57
CA TYR A 117 17.04 -19.91 -2.06
C TYR A 117 16.88 -20.97 -3.16
N THR A 118 15.66 -21.19 -3.65
CA THR A 118 15.44 -22.00 -4.86
C THR A 118 15.44 -21.06 -6.06
N ALA A 119 16.49 -21.09 -6.88
CA ALA A 119 16.60 -20.24 -8.07
C ALA A 119 15.67 -20.72 -9.20
N PHE A 120 15.56 -22.04 -9.38
CA PHE A 120 14.65 -22.63 -10.37
C PHE A 120 14.19 -24.01 -9.95
N LYS A 121 12.88 -24.27 -10.05
CA LYS A 121 12.29 -25.59 -9.83
C LYS A 121 11.54 -26.03 -11.10
N PRO A 122 12.05 -27.01 -11.87
CA PRO A 122 11.38 -27.48 -13.06
C PRO A 122 10.09 -28.26 -12.75
N GLU A 123 9.12 -28.19 -13.67
CA GLU A 123 7.98 -29.12 -13.71
C GLU A 123 8.39 -30.52 -14.17
N ASP A 124 9.43 -30.59 -15.01
CA ASP A 124 10.02 -31.82 -15.53
C ASP A 124 11.00 -32.43 -14.52
N PRO A 125 10.70 -33.60 -13.91
CA PRO A 125 11.55 -34.22 -12.90
C PRO A 125 12.83 -34.84 -13.48
N ALA A 126 13.04 -34.81 -14.80
CA ALA A 126 14.31 -35.17 -15.42
C ALA A 126 15.33 -34.00 -15.45
N LYS A 127 14.95 -32.80 -14.98
CA LYS A 127 15.82 -31.64 -14.83
C LYS A 127 16.12 -31.39 -13.35
N ASP A 128 17.35 -30.99 -13.05
CA ASP A 128 17.72 -30.61 -11.69
C ASP A 128 16.97 -29.35 -11.24
N THR A 129 16.58 -29.34 -9.96
CA THR A 129 16.26 -28.10 -9.24
C THR A 129 17.56 -27.35 -8.99
N LEU A 130 17.56 -26.04 -9.20
CA LEU A 130 18.70 -25.16 -9.00
C LEU A 130 18.57 -24.42 -7.67
N ASP A 131 19.56 -24.57 -6.81
CA ASP A 131 19.72 -23.73 -5.62
C ASP A 131 20.41 -22.43 -6.01
N GLY A 132 19.91 -21.31 -5.48
CA GLY A 132 20.44 -19.97 -5.69
C GLY A 132 21.19 -19.46 -4.46
N TYR A 133 22.28 -18.76 -4.73
CA TYR A 133 23.09 -18.02 -3.77
C TYR A 133 23.55 -16.72 -4.44
N PHE A 134 24.04 -15.76 -3.67
CA PHE A 134 24.91 -14.70 -4.16
C PHE A 134 26.29 -14.89 -3.57
N VAL A 135 27.30 -14.77 -4.43
CA VAL A 135 28.71 -14.85 -4.05
C VAL A 135 29.41 -13.56 -4.44
N ALA A 136 30.45 -13.19 -3.69
CA ALA A 136 31.23 -11.99 -3.96
C ALA A 136 32.73 -12.23 -3.81
N GLU A 137 33.51 -11.33 -4.42
CA GLU A 137 34.93 -11.14 -4.16
C GLU A 137 35.17 -9.82 -3.41
N ALA A 138 36.41 -9.57 -3.00
CA ALA A 138 36.76 -8.33 -2.32
C ALA A 138 36.87 -7.17 -3.33
N GLY A 139 35.82 -6.35 -3.46
CA GLY A 139 35.85 -5.17 -4.34
C GLY A 139 34.81 -4.06 -4.08
N GLY A 140 33.67 -4.35 -3.44
CA GLY A 140 32.55 -3.41 -3.36
C GLY A 140 31.70 -3.49 -4.63
N ALA A 141 31.42 -2.36 -5.27
CA ALA A 141 30.79 -2.31 -6.59
C ALA A 141 31.44 -3.27 -7.61
N ASN A 142 30.62 -3.95 -8.42
CA ASN A 142 30.96 -4.96 -9.44
C ASN A 142 31.58 -6.25 -8.89
N ALA A 143 31.65 -6.44 -7.57
CA ALA A 143 32.30 -7.60 -6.96
C ALA A 143 31.35 -8.75 -6.62
N GLY A 144 30.05 -8.64 -6.92
CA GLY A 144 29.01 -9.64 -6.61
C GLY A 144 28.42 -10.28 -7.86
N ILE A 145 27.91 -11.51 -7.73
CA ILE A 145 27.25 -12.24 -8.83
C ILE A 145 26.26 -13.28 -8.30
N GLN A 146 25.23 -13.61 -9.09
CA GLN A 146 24.35 -14.73 -8.79
C GLN A 146 25.07 -16.06 -9.05
N LEU A 147 25.08 -16.96 -8.06
CA LEU A 147 25.54 -18.34 -8.22
C LEU A 147 24.33 -19.27 -8.22
N VAL A 148 24.17 -20.09 -9.26
CA VAL A 148 23.17 -21.17 -9.29
C VAL A 148 23.85 -22.54 -9.35
N VAL A 149 23.41 -23.44 -8.48
CA VAL A 149 24.01 -24.76 -8.25
C VAL A 149 22.95 -25.85 -8.48
N PRO A 150 23.14 -26.76 -9.45
CA PRO A 150 22.26 -27.92 -9.60
C PRO A 150 22.30 -28.81 -8.36
N GLN A 151 21.12 -29.18 -7.82
CA GLN A 151 21.04 -30.05 -6.63
C GLN A 151 21.70 -31.43 -6.85
N GLY A 152 21.81 -31.90 -8.10
CA GLY A 152 22.57 -33.09 -8.48
C GLY A 152 24.07 -33.05 -8.10
N LEU A 153 24.66 -31.86 -7.87
CA LEU A 153 26.02 -31.73 -7.36
C LEU A 153 26.15 -32.04 -5.85
N ASN A 154 25.03 -32.13 -5.12
CA ASN A 154 24.96 -32.46 -3.68
C ASN A 154 25.79 -31.53 -2.77
N VAL A 155 25.93 -30.25 -3.15
CA VAL A 155 26.66 -29.22 -2.39
C VAL A 155 25.69 -28.48 -1.47
N SER A 156 26.11 -28.21 -0.23
CA SER A 156 25.37 -27.37 0.73
C SER A 156 26.27 -26.22 1.15
N LEU A 157 25.86 -24.99 0.86
CA LEU A 157 26.62 -23.76 1.18
C LEU A 157 25.89 -22.92 2.23
N SER A 158 26.67 -22.22 3.04
CA SER A 158 26.26 -21.32 4.12
C SER A 158 26.88 -19.94 3.92
N MET A 159 26.29 -18.89 4.51
CA MET A 159 26.90 -17.56 4.50
C MET A 159 28.29 -17.60 5.17
N GLY A 160 29.28 -17.02 4.51
CA GLY A 160 30.69 -17.03 4.93
C GLY A 160 31.51 -18.21 4.36
N ASP A 161 30.90 -19.21 3.74
CA ASP A 161 31.67 -20.27 3.06
C ASP A 161 32.47 -19.68 1.89
N THR A 162 33.78 -19.93 1.86
CA THR A 162 34.61 -19.65 0.68
C THR A 162 34.41 -20.78 -0.34
N VAL A 163 34.24 -20.45 -1.62
CA VAL A 163 34.09 -21.43 -2.69
C VAL A 163 34.97 -21.13 -3.91
N THR A 164 35.41 -22.19 -4.57
CA THR A 164 35.91 -22.16 -5.94
C THR A 164 34.88 -22.85 -6.84
N VAL A 165 34.38 -22.13 -7.83
CA VAL A 165 33.29 -22.57 -8.72
C VAL A 165 33.83 -22.71 -10.13
N VAL A 166 33.57 -23.85 -10.78
CA VAL A 166 33.73 -24.02 -12.22
C VAL A 166 32.35 -24.05 -12.86
N GLY A 167 32.14 -23.33 -13.97
CA GLY A 167 30.80 -23.21 -14.55
C GLY A 167 30.70 -22.48 -15.89
N GLU A 168 29.47 -22.13 -16.23
CA GLU A 168 29.10 -21.27 -17.36
C GLU A 168 28.68 -19.89 -16.81
N TYR A 169 29.14 -18.81 -17.43
CA TYR A 169 28.66 -17.45 -17.16
C TYR A 169 27.60 -17.08 -18.21
N THR A 170 26.45 -16.64 -17.72
CA THR A 170 25.25 -16.35 -18.49
C THR A 170 24.66 -15.00 -18.07
N GLU A 171 24.29 -14.18 -19.05
CA GLU A 171 23.32 -13.11 -18.83
C GLU A 171 21.93 -13.72 -18.83
N PHE A 172 21.25 -13.71 -17.69
CA PHE A 172 19.93 -14.31 -17.50
C PHE A 172 18.87 -13.20 -17.44
N TYR A 173 18.40 -12.71 -18.59
CA TYR A 173 17.54 -11.51 -18.68
C TYR A 173 18.18 -10.27 -18.00
N CYS A 174 19.50 -10.09 -18.21
CA CYS A 174 20.34 -9.05 -17.59
C CYS A 174 20.47 -9.15 -16.06
N LEU A 175 20.44 -10.38 -15.54
CA LEU A 175 21.01 -10.74 -14.26
C LEU A 175 22.27 -11.56 -14.51
N SER A 176 23.42 -11.08 -14.03
CA SER A 176 24.71 -11.73 -14.18
C SER A 176 24.76 -13.00 -13.33
N GLN A 177 24.81 -14.16 -13.99
CA GLN A 177 24.67 -15.48 -13.37
C GLN A 177 25.83 -16.41 -13.73
N VAL A 178 26.41 -17.08 -12.74
CA VAL A 178 27.28 -18.24 -12.93
C VAL A 178 26.53 -19.51 -12.54
N LYS A 179 26.42 -20.43 -13.50
CA LYS A 179 25.83 -21.75 -13.33
C LYS A 179 26.93 -22.79 -13.13
N ALA A 180 26.99 -23.35 -11.93
CA ALA A 180 28.05 -24.27 -11.54
C ALA A 180 27.92 -25.64 -12.24
N SER A 181 29.05 -26.13 -12.77
CA SER A 181 29.27 -27.52 -13.14
C SER A 181 30.07 -28.28 -12.06
N ALA A 182 30.87 -27.56 -11.26
CA ALA A 182 31.49 -28.05 -10.04
C ALA A 182 31.67 -26.92 -9.01
N VAL A 183 31.60 -27.25 -7.73
CA VAL A 183 31.91 -26.33 -6.61
C VAL A 183 32.83 -27.05 -5.62
N THR A 184 33.88 -26.38 -5.18
CA THR A 184 34.77 -26.83 -4.10
C THR A 184 34.67 -25.85 -2.95
N THR A 185 34.33 -26.32 -1.76
CA THR A 185 34.32 -25.49 -0.54
C THR A 185 35.72 -25.40 0.07
N GLY A 186 36.09 -24.19 0.50
CA GLY A 186 37.29 -23.89 1.28
C GLY A 186 36.97 -23.67 2.76
N ASP A 187 37.75 -22.81 3.41
CA ASP A 187 37.51 -22.37 4.79
C ASP A 187 36.39 -21.31 4.88
N VAL A 188 35.88 -21.06 6.09
CA VAL A 188 34.93 -19.97 6.36
C VAL A 188 35.68 -18.63 6.44
N ALA A 189 35.21 -17.64 5.69
CA ALA A 189 35.70 -16.27 5.69
C ALA A 189 34.77 -15.32 6.47
N GLU A 190 35.28 -14.14 6.84
CA GLU A 190 34.43 -13.04 7.27
C GLU A 190 33.65 -12.49 6.06
N LEU A 191 32.36 -12.16 6.26
CA LEU A 191 31.55 -11.53 5.23
C LEU A 191 32.09 -10.13 4.90
N PHE A 192 32.15 -9.78 3.63
CA PHE A 192 32.53 -8.43 3.22
C PHE A 192 31.56 -7.38 3.79
N PRO A 193 32.05 -6.22 4.24
CA PRO A 193 31.20 -5.17 4.80
C PRO A 193 30.26 -4.60 3.73
N ALA A 194 29.02 -4.31 4.10
CA ALA A 194 28.04 -3.71 3.21
C ALA A 194 28.46 -2.28 2.82
N GLU A 195 28.38 -1.93 1.54
CA GLU A 195 28.68 -0.56 1.09
C GLU A 195 27.51 0.38 1.43
N SER A 196 27.80 1.52 2.06
CA SER A 196 26.79 2.46 2.54
C SER A 196 26.39 3.44 1.44
N LEU A 197 25.24 3.22 0.82
CA LEU A 197 24.74 4.02 -0.30
C LEU A 197 23.64 5.01 0.14
N SER A 198 23.36 6.01 -0.69
CA SER A 198 22.09 6.73 -0.63
C SER A 198 21.04 5.97 -1.46
N PRO A 199 19.73 6.06 -1.13
CA PRO A 199 18.72 5.29 -1.85
C PRO A 199 18.64 5.62 -3.34
N GLU A 200 18.97 6.86 -3.72
CA GLU A 200 18.95 7.31 -5.11
C GLU A 200 19.86 6.46 -6.02
N SER A 201 21.02 6.00 -5.51
CA SER A 201 21.97 5.16 -6.26
C SER A 201 21.37 3.82 -6.71
N LEU A 202 20.47 3.22 -5.92
CA LEU A 202 19.80 1.96 -6.28
C LEU A 202 18.51 2.17 -7.10
N SER A 203 18.05 3.42 -7.23
CA SER A 203 16.93 3.81 -8.10
C SER A 203 17.37 4.27 -9.50
N GLY A 204 18.67 4.47 -9.70
CA GLY A 204 19.26 5.09 -10.88
C GLY A 204 20.14 4.14 -11.70
N ALA A 205 20.87 4.72 -12.67
CA ALA A 205 21.74 3.98 -13.60
C ALA A 205 22.96 3.31 -12.91
N ASP A 206 23.31 3.74 -11.70
CA ASP A 206 24.45 3.17 -10.95
C ASP A 206 24.12 1.79 -10.34
N ALA A 207 22.84 1.38 -10.30
CA ALA A 207 22.37 0.19 -9.61
C ALA A 207 22.93 -1.14 -10.17
N GLU A 208 23.17 -1.21 -11.49
CA GLU A 208 23.88 -2.32 -12.17
C GLU A 208 25.21 -2.63 -11.48
N SER A 209 25.98 -1.58 -11.17
CA SER A 209 27.31 -1.73 -10.54
C SER A 209 27.26 -2.27 -9.11
N TYR A 210 26.08 -2.48 -8.53
CA TYR A 210 25.91 -3.13 -7.23
C TYR A 210 25.25 -4.50 -7.31
N GLU A 211 24.94 -5.02 -8.50
CA GLU A 211 24.29 -6.32 -8.64
C GLU A 211 25.06 -7.45 -7.92
N GLY A 212 24.34 -8.27 -7.15
CA GLY A 212 24.89 -9.36 -6.35
C GLY A 212 25.77 -8.93 -5.17
N THR A 213 26.08 -7.63 -5.04
CA THR A 213 26.81 -7.08 -3.90
C THR A 213 25.88 -6.85 -2.70
N VAL A 214 26.45 -6.78 -1.50
CA VAL A 214 25.71 -6.41 -0.28
C VAL A 214 25.89 -4.93 -0.03
N VAL A 215 24.77 -4.21 0.09
CA VAL A 215 24.72 -2.76 0.31
C VAL A 215 23.82 -2.43 1.49
N MET A 216 24.03 -1.26 2.09
CA MET A 216 23.26 -0.73 3.22
C MET A 216 22.73 0.67 2.89
N LEU A 217 21.42 0.86 3.04
CA LEU A 217 20.79 2.17 3.08
C LEU A 217 20.57 2.59 4.54
N SER A 218 20.76 3.87 4.85
CA SER A 218 20.62 4.41 6.21
C SER A 218 19.49 5.45 6.31
N ASN A 219 18.75 5.43 7.41
CA ASN A 219 17.68 6.39 7.77
C ASN A 219 16.57 6.52 6.70
N VAL A 220 16.10 5.39 6.18
CA VAL A 220 15.00 5.34 5.20
C VAL A 220 13.64 5.11 5.88
N GLU A 221 12.56 5.41 5.18
CA GLU A 221 11.19 5.21 5.63
C GLU A 221 10.40 4.41 4.60
N VAL A 222 9.57 3.45 5.05
CA VAL A 222 8.69 2.68 4.18
C VAL A 222 7.56 3.58 3.68
N ILE A 223 7.52 3.83 2.37
CA ILE A 223 6.54 4.73 1.72
C ILE A 223 5.41 3.97 1.02
N GLU A 224 5.62 2.69 0.67
CA GLU A 224 4.61 1.83 0.04
C GLU A 224 4.82 0.37 0.47
N VAL A 225 3.75 -0.42 0.62
CA VAL A 225 3.82 -1.86 0.88
C VAL A 225 2.98 -2.59 -0.15
N ARG A 226 3.56 -3.60 -0.81
CA ARG A 226 2.96 -4.39 -1.89
C ARG A 226 2.97 -5.88 -1.53
N GLN A 227 2.45 -6.72 -2.43
CA GLN A 227 2.33 -8.16 -2.19
C GLN A 227 3.69 -8.91 -2.11
N TYR A 228 4.72 -8.44 -2.84
CA TYR A 228 6.00 -9.15 -3.01
C TYR A 228 7.23 -8.32 -2.64
N ASP A 229 7.04 -7.02 -2.40
CA ASP A 229 8.06 -6.05 -2.00
C ASP A 229 7.41 -4.89 -1.24
N TYR A 230 8.24 -4.01 -0.68
CA TYR A 230 7.88 -2.72 -0.12
C TYR A 230 8.85 -1.66 -0.65
N VAL A 231 8.40 -0.40 -0.75
CA VAL A 231 9.22 0.70 -1.27
C VAL A 231 9.66 1.57 -0.11
N VAL A 232 10.95 1.91 -0.07
CA VAL A 232 11.51 2.87 0.88
C VAL A 232 11.78 4.24 0.23
N THR A 233 12.09 5.24 1.03
CA THR A 233 12.44 6.60 0.58
C THR A 233 13.50 6.56 -0.54
N GLY A 234 13.34 7.39 -1.57
CA GLY A 234 14.15 7.35 -2.79
C GLY A 234 13.66 6.35 -3.84
N GLY A 235 12.61 5.56 -3.56
CA GLY A 235 11.95 4.70 -4.54
C GLY A 235 12.54 3.30 -4.68
N VAL A 236 13.51 2.93 -3.83
CA VAL A 236 14.12 1.59 -3.82
C VAL A 236 13.10 0.56 -3.33
N ALA A 237 12.92 -0.52 -4.09
CA ALA A 237 12.15 -1.67 -3.66
C ALA A 237 13.00 -2.60 -2.79
N ALA A 238 12.48 -3.01 -1.63
CA ALA A 238 13.02 -4.07 -0.79
C ALA A 238 12.07 -5.28 -0.83
N ALA A 239 12.61 -6.48 -1.03
CA ALA A 239 11.83 -7.67 -1.34
C ALA A 239 12.18 -8.85 -0.42
N TYR A 240 11.32 -9.88 -0.42
CA TYR A 240 11.33 -10.97 0.56
C TYR A 240 12.05 -12.26 0.09
N LYS A 241 13.07 -12.19 -0.79
CA LYS A 241 13.70 -13.39 -1.40
C LYS A 241 14.24 -14.40 -0.37
N PHE A 242 14.69 -13.93 0.79
CA PHE A 242 15.20 -14.75 1.88
C PHE A 242 14.20 -14.94 3.04
N SER A 243 12.96 -14.45 2.89
CA SER A 243 11.87 -14.55 3.87
C SER A 243 12.24 -14.08 5.30
N PRO A 244 12.65 -12.82 5.51
CA PRO A 244 12.72 -12.22 6.85
C PRO A 244 11.33 -12.20 7.51
N ASP A 245 11.27 -12.28 8.84
CA ASP A 245 10.01 -12.24 9.60
C ASP A 245 9.39 -10.82 9.64
N TYR A 246 10.19 -9.76 9.38
CA TYR A 246 9.77 -8.36 9.38
C TYR A 246 8.57 -8.08 8.47
N GLN A 247 7.49 -7.57 9.07
CA GLN A 247 6.27 -7.15 8.40
C GLN A 247 6.25 -5.60 8.28
N PRO A 248 6.53 -5.03 7.09
CA PRO A 248 6.61 -3.58 6.93
C PRO A 248 5.24 -2.90 7.02
N THR A 249 5.18 -1.77 7.73
CA THR A 249 4.06 -0.81 7.68
C THR A 249 4.52 0.48 7.00
N VAL A 250 3.64 1.12 6.23
CA VAL A 250 3.90 2.49 5.73
C VAL A 250 4.12 3.44 6.92
N GLY A 251 5.17 4.27 6.83
CA GLY A 251 5.63 5.16 7.90
C GLY A 251 6.61 4.51 8.90
N ASP A 252 6.98 3.24 8.74
CA ASP A 252 8.05 2.64 9.53
C ASP A 252 9.42 3.21 9.09
N LYS A 253 10.16 3.77 10.05
CA LYS A 253 11.48 4.38 9.84
C LYS A 253 12.57 3.36 10.17
N LEU A 254 13.37 2.98 9.20
CA LEU A 254 14.51 2.07 9.32
C LEU A 254 15.78 2.89 9.55
N THR A 255 16.46 2.68 10.69
CA THR A 255 17.77 3.28 10.95
C THR A 255 18.80 2.77 9.93
N SER A 256 18.71 1.50 9.55
CA SER A 256 19.38 0.95 8.38
C SER A 256 18.61 -0.24 7.80
N ILE A 257 18.72 -0.43 6.49
CA ILE A 257 18.34 -1.66 5.80
C ILE A 257 19.50 -2.12 4.94
N THR A 258 19.94 -3.35 5.17
CA THR A 258 21.01 -4.04 4.43
C THR A 258 20.39 -5.10 3.53
N GLY A 259 21.07 -5.49 2.46
CA GLY A 259 20.66 -6.62 1.63
C GLY A 259 21.53 -6.81 0.41
N VAL A 260 21.26 -7.87 -0.35
CA VAL A 260 21.86 -8.08 -1.67
C VAL A 260 21.09 -7.28 -2.71
N VAL A 261 21.74 -6.62 -3.67
CA VAL A 261 21.05 -6.03 -4.83
C VAL A 261 20.78 -7.10 -5.88
N ASP A 262 19.54 -7.16 -6.35
CA ASP A 262 19.00 -8.25 -7.18
C ASP A 262 18.15 -7.68 -8.32
N PHE A 263 18.57 -7.86 -9.57
CA PHE A 263 17.77 -7.48 -10.73
C PHE A 263 16.68 -8.52 -11.00
N SER A 264 15.42 -8.10 -11.03
CA SER A 264 14.30 -8.96 -11.40
C SER A 264 13.07 -8.18 -11.88
N TYR A 265 12.49 -8.61 -13.00
CA TYR A 265 11.32 -7.96 -13.63
C TYR A 265 11.55 -6.47 -13.93
N ASP A 266 12.64 -6.18 -14.66
CA ASP A 266 13.05 -4.84 -15.10
C ASP A 266 13.32 -3.83 -13.95
N ALA A 267 13.63 -4.33 -12.73
CA ALA A 267 13.92 -3.51 -11.56
C ALA A 267 14.97 -4.14 -10.64
N TYR A 268 15.89 -3.29 -10.13
CA TYR A 268 16.77 -3.66 -9.01
C TYR A 268 16.00 -3.64 -7.69
N LYS A 269 16.24 -4.64 -6.85
CA LYS A 269 15.60 -4.78 -5.54
C LYS A 269 16.66 -5.08 -4.48
N LEU A 270 16.50 -4.50 -3.30
CA LEU A 270 17.28 -4.87 -2.12
C LEU A 270 16.66 -6.12 -1.50
N GLN A 271 17.47 -7.13 -1.20
CA GLN A 271 17.04 -8.41 -0.63
C GLN A 271 17.70 -8.60 0.75
N PRO A 272 17.06 -8.16 1.86
CA PRO A 272 17.54 -8.41 3.21
C PRO A 272 17.62 -9.90 3.50
N ARG A 273 18.73 -10.35 4.08
CA ARG A 273 19.08 -11.77 4.23
C ARG A 273 18.49 -12.41 5.48
N SER A 274 18.21 -11.59 6.48
CA SER A 274 17.56 -11.90 7.75
C SER A 274 17.05 -10.60 8.38
N ASP A 275 16.33 -10.69 9.49
CA ASP A 275 15.88 -9.51 10.24
C ASP A 275 17.04 -8.71 10.88
N ASP A 276 18.22 -9.30 11.05
CA ASP A 276 19.43 -8.57 11.49
C ASP A 276 19.90 -7.53 10.45
N ASP A 277 19.54 -7.70 9.17
CA ASP A 277 19.77 -6.69 8.12
C ASP A 277 18.77 -5.51 8.22
N ILE A 278 17.67 -5.63 8.99
CA ILE A 278 16.55 -4.66 9.02
C ILE A 278 16.47 -3.98 10.39
N VAL A 279 17.27 -2.93 10.58
CA VAL A 279 17.30 -2.17 11.84
C VAL A 279 16.16 -1.16 11.86
N VAL A 280 14.98 -1.61 12.29
CA VAL A 280 13.82 -0.75 12.54
C VAL A 280 14.18 0.27 13.62
N GLY A 281 14.18 1.55 13.25
CA GLY A 281 14.36 2.64 14.19
C GLY A 281 13.12 2.80 15.08
N LYS A 282 13.20 3.65 16.11
CA LYS A 282 11.98 3.99 16.85
C LYS A 282 10.96 4.64 15.91
N LYS A 283 9.86 3.94 15.65
CA LYS A 283 8.64 4.51 15.06
C LYS A 283 8.33 5.79 15.84
N ALA A 284 8.12 6.90 15.14
CA ALA A 284 7.84 8.17 15.79
C ALA A 284 6.51 8.03 16.53
N GLU A 285 6.56 8.02 17.86
CA GLU A 285 5.38 8.13 18.70
C GLU A 285 4.70 9.45 18.34
N VAL A 286 3.58 9.38 17.61
CA VAL A 286 2.73 10.55 17.36
C VAL A 286 2.26 11.02 18.74
N PRO A 287 2.64 12.22 19.19
CA PRO A 287 2.53 12.59 20.59
C PRO A 287 1.05 12.65 20.98
N VAL A 288 0.66 11.77 21.90
CA VAL A 288 -0.70 11.71 22.43
C VAL A 288 -1.02 13.07 23.04
N THR A 289 -1.97 13.77 22.43
CA THR A 289 -2.31 15.14 22.80
C THR A 289 -3.56 15.10 23.65
N GLU A 290 -3.40 15.31 24.95
CA GLU A 290 -4.51 15.38 25.90
C GLU A 290 -5.29 16.69 25.69
N LYS A 291 -6.58 16.59 25.39
CA LYS A 291 -7.50 17.72 25.21
C LYS A 291 -8.76 17.52 26.05
N SER A 292 -9.35 18.61 26.55
CA SER A 292 -10.73 18.60 27.02
C SER A 292 -11.72 18.54 25.85
N ILE A 293 -12.96 18.11 26.13
CA ILE A 293 -14.05 18.09 25.14
C ILE A 293 -14.26 19.48 24.51
N SER A 294 -14.21 20.55 25.30
CA SER A 294 -14.35 21.92 24.82
C SER A 294 -13.18 22.38 23.93
N GLU A 295 -11.96 21.89 24.14
CA GLU A 295 -10.79 22.18 23.28
C GLU A 295 -10.77 21.36 21.97
N ILE A 296 -11.56 20.28 21.90
CA ILE A 296 -11.85 19.58 20.65
C ILE A 296 -12.91 20.37 19.88
N GLN A 297 -14.03 20.65 20.52
CA GLN A 297 -15.20 21.34 19.98
C GLN A 297 -14.96 22.81 19.55
N ASN A 298 -14.07 23.54 20.23
CA ASN A 298 -13.70 24.92 19.85
C ASN A 298 -12.45 24.98 18.94
N ASP A 299 -12.02 23.86 18.36
CA ASP A 299 -10.95 23.88 17.36
C ASP A 299 -11.48 24.42 16.03
N ALA A 300 -10.68 25.26 15.35
CA ALA A 300 -11.05 25.82 14.05
C ALA A 300 -11.22 24.74 12.97
N SER A 301 -10.69 23.52 13.20
CA SER A 301 -10.94 22.38 12.33
C SER A 301 -12.41 21.93 12.27
N SER A 302 -13.18 22.24 13.32
CA SER A 302 -14.55 21.76 13.51
C SER A 302 -15.54 22.93 13.33
N THR A 303 -15.25 24.12 13.88
CA THR A 303 -16.14 25.29 13.74
C THR A 303 -16.26 25.85 12.31
N ASP A 304 -15.30 25.56 11.43
CA ASP A 304 -15.27 26.04 10.04
C ASP A 304 -15.65 24.92 9.02
N CYS A 305 -16.44 23.93 9.45
CA CYS A 305 -16.89 22.81 8.62
C CYS A 305 -17.78 23.24 7.43
N THR A 306 -17.96 22.35 6.45
CA THR A 306 -18.96 22.50 5.37
C THR A 306 -19.61 21.15 5.02
N ASP A 307 -20.88 21.17 4.63
CA ASP A 307 -21.71 19.98 4.33
C ASP A 307 -21.06 18.99 3.33
N ASP A 308 -20.21 19.50 2.42
CA ASP A 308 -19.48 18.71 1.42
C ASP A 308 -18.37 17.82 2.03
N ALA A 309 -17.98 18.02 3.29
CA ALA A 309 -16.88 17.33 3.99
C ALA A 309 -17.18 15.86 4.38
N ALA A 310 -18.03 15.17 3.63
CA ALA A 310 -18.52 13.82 3.87
C ALA A 310 -17.38 12.79 4.03
N GLY A 311 -17.02 12.49 5.29
CA GLY A 311 -16.07 11.43 5.61
C GLY A 311 -14.60 11.75 5.33
N GLY A 312 -14.18 13.02 5.44
CA GLY A 312 -12.81 13.48 5.20
C GLY A 312 -11.69 12.80 6.04
N PRO A 313 -10.41 13.18 5.81
CA PRO A 313 -9.30 12.75 6.67
C PRO A 313 -9.48 13.31 8.10
N PRO A 314 -8.86 12.71 9.13
CA PRO A 314 -8.93 13.22 10.49
C PRO A 314 -8.42 14.66 10.59
N THR A 315 -9.15 15.50 11.30
CA THR A 315 -8.78 16.89 11.60
C THR A 315 -7.68 16.97 12.66
N GLN A 316 -7.69 16.04 13.63
CA GLN A 316 -6.73 16.00 14.74
C GLN A 316 -6.31 14.54 15.00
N LEU A 317 -5.02 14.27 15.19
CA LEU A 317 -4.46 12.92 15.32
C LEU A 317 -4.05 12.60 16.77
N LYS A 318 -4.29 11.36 17.21
CA LYS A 318 -3.93 10.83 18.56
C LYS A 318 -4.32 11.77 19.70
N VAL A 319 -5.55 12.26 19.68
CA VAL A 319 -6.13 13.00 20.81
C VAL A 319 -6.50 12.00 21.91
N LEU A 320 -6.17 12.33 23.16
CA LEU A 320 -6.67 11.69 24.37
C LEU A 320 -7.71 12.61 25.01
N VAL A 321 -8.89 12.07 25.29
CA VAL A 321 -10.00 12.78 25.95
C VAL A 321 -10.60 11.90 27.05
N SER A 322 -11.03 12.51 28.15
CA SER A 322 -11.79 11.83 29.21
C SER A 322 -13.15 12.49 29.40
N GLY A 323 -14.19 11.70 29.66
CA GLY A 323 -15.54 12.20 29.87
C GLY A 323 -16.44 11.24 30.65
N ILE A 324 -17.62 11.74 31.03
CA ILE A 324 -18.68 10.92 31.64
C ILE A 324 -19.61 10.47 30.51
N VAL A 325 -19.94 9.19 30.46
CA VAL A 325 -20.90 8.63 29.51
C VAL A 325 -22.29 9.18 29.81
N ILE A 326 -22.90 9.88 28.85
CA ILE A 326 -24.21 10.55 29.01
C ILE A 326 -25.35 9.82 28.31
N ALA A 327 -25.05 8.97 27.32
CA ALA A 327 -26.01 8.15 26.60
C ALA A 327 -25.59 6.66 26.60
N PRO A 328 -26.54 5.70 26.50
CA PRO A 328 -26.19 4.31 26.22
C PRO A 328 -25.46 4.17 24.89
N ILE A 329 -24.67 3.09 24.72
CA ILE A 329 -24.04 2.76 23.44
C ILE A 329 -25.12 2.60 22.35
N ALA A 330 -24.93 3.29 21.23
CA ALA A 330 -25.74 3.21 20.02
C ALA A 330 -25.09 2.32 18.95
N ASP A 331 -25.92 1.67 18.15
CA ASP A 331 -25.49 0.97 16.92
C ASP A 331 -25.45 1.99 15.76
N ILE A 332 -24.23 2.39 15.37
CA ILE A 332 -23.96 3.43 14.36
C ILE A 332 -23.90 2.80 12.97
N SER A 333 -23.18 1.67 12.84
CA SER A 333 -23.10 0.90 11.60
C SER A 333 -22.83 -0.57 11.90
N THR A 334 -22.90 -1.43 10.89
CA THR A 334 -22.64 -2.89 10.99
C THR A 334 -21.49 -3.25 11.93
N ASN A 335 -20.37 -2.51 11.86
CA ASN A 335 -19.14 -2.79 12.59
C ASN A 335 -18.79 -1.77 13.70
N LEU A 336 -19.51 -0.64 13.80
CA LEU A 336 -19.20 0.45 14.75
C LEU A 336 -20.29 0.64 15.81
N ASN A 337 -19.85 0.73 17.05
CA ASN A 337 -20.60 1.31 18.16
C ASN A 337 -20.30 2.81 18.24
N GLY A 338 -21.23 3.56 18.83
CA GLY A 338 -21.03 4.97 19.20
C GLY A 338 -21.53 5.25 20.60
N VAL A 339 -20.97 6.27 21.25
CA VAL A 339 -21.38 6.74 22.57
C VAL A 339 -21.21 8.25 22.64
N TYR A 340 -22.13 8.94 23.34
CA TYR A 340 -21.92 10.35 23.69
C TYR A 340 -21.31 10.43 25.09
N ILE A 341 -20.25 11.22 25.21
CA ILE A 341 -19.61 11.58 26.49
C ILE A 341 -19.77 13.09 26.73
N GLY A 342 -19.70 13.50 27.99
CA GLY A 342 -19.70 14.92 28.34
C GLY A 342 -19.12 15.27 29.70
N THR A 343 -19.09 16.57 30.00
CA THR A 343 -18.56 17.14 31.25
C THR A 343 -19.61 17.27 32.35
N ASP A 344 -19.16 17.44 33.60
CA ASP A 344 -19.97 17.93 34.72
C ASP A 344 -19.45 19.30 35.17
N PRO A 345 -20.22 20.40 35.05
CA PRO A 345 -21.59 20.46 34.52
C PRO A 345 -21.66 20.26 33.00
N SER A 346 -22.87 19.95 32.51
CA SER A 346 -23.24 20.04 31.09
C SER A 346 -23.52 21.50 30.69
N GLY A 347 -23.37 21.82 29.41
CA GLY A 347 -23.58 23.17 28.84
C GLY A 347 -23.04 23.30 27.41
N PRO A 348 -22.75 24.53 26.96
CA PRO A 348 -22.05 24.74 25.69
C PRO A 348 -20.70 24.03 25.64
N TRP A 349 -20.40 23.39 24.50
CA TRP A 349 -19.18 22.66 24.17
C TRP A 349 -18.81 21.57 25.19
N SER A 350 -19.83 20.96 25.80
CA SER A 350 -19.68 19.98 26.88
C SER A 350 -19.75 18.53 26.42
N GLY A 351 -20.13 18.26 25.17
CA GLY A 351 -20.36 16.93 24.61
C GLY A 351 -19.46 16.56 23.42
N LEU A 352 -19.28 15.26 23.21
CA LEU A 352 -18.54 14.69 22.08
C LEU A 352 -19.13 13.33 21.69
N GLN A 353 -19.28 13.05 20.39
CA GLN A 353 -19.56 11.71 19.90
C GLN A 353 -18.25 10.91 19.80
N VAL A 354 -18.23 9.68 20.31
CA VAL A 354 -17.08 8.77 20.19
C VAL A 354 -17.52 7.45 19.55
N VAL A 355 -16.93 7.11 18.42
CA VAL A 355 -17.20 5.88 17.67
C VAL A 355 -16.04 4.90 17.77
N PHE A 356 -16.35 3.60 17.88
CA PHE A 356 -15.35 2.55 18.08
C PHE A 356 -15.79 1.19 17.51
N PRO A 357 -14.86 0.33 17.07
CA PRO A 357 -15.16 -1.01 16.57
C PRO A 357 -15.89 -1.90 17.59
N LYS A 358 -16.97 -2.57 17.15
CA LYS A 358 -17.75 -3.52 17.97
C LYS A 358 -16.91 -4.68 18.53
N GLU A 359 -15.88 -5.08 17.79
CA GLU A 359 -14.94 -6.13 18.16
C GLU A 359 -14.07 -5.81 19.39
N MET A 360 -13.97 -4.54 19.81
CA MET A 360 -13.32 -4.18 21.07
C MET A 360 -14.05 -4.73 22.31
N GLY A 361 -15.33 -5.11 22.18
CA GLY A 361 -16.10 -5.72 23.28
C GLY A 361 -16.37 -4.80 24.48
N VAL A 362 -16.12 -3.49 24.32
CA VAL A 362 -16.25 -2.46 25.36
C VAL A 362 -17.70 -2.34 25.85
N VAL A 363 -17.86 -2.23 27.17
CA VAL A 363 -19.14 -2.00 27.84
C VAL A 363 -19.06 -0.67 28.57
N LEU A 364 -19.97 0.25 28.23
CA LEU A 364 -20.12 1.58 28.84
C LEU A 364 -21.60 1.81 29.18
N ASN A 365 -21.85 2.39 30.35
CA ASN A 365 -23.18 2.71 30.86
C ASN A 365 -23.26 4.21 31.19
N PRO A 366 -24.44 4.85 31.08
CA PRO A 366 -24.62 6.24 31.52
C PRO A 366 -24.18 6.44 32.99
N GLY A 367 -23.26 7.38 33.21
CA GLY A 367 -22.62 7.66 34.50
C GLY A 367 -21.24 7.01 34.69
N ASP A 368 -20.80 6.11 33.82
CA ASP A 368 -19.41 5.63 33.82
C ASP A 368 -18.47 6.76 33.35
N LYS A 369 -17.25 6.82 33.88
CA LYS A 369 -16.15 7.65 33.35
C LYS A 369 -15.23 6.80 32.50
N ALA A 370 -14.83 7.35 31.36
CA ALA A 370 -13.95 6.67 30.43
C ALA A 370 -13.00 7.65 29.74
N SER A 371 -11.86 7.11 29.32
CA SER A 371 -10.80 7.81 28.60
C SER A 371 -10.57 7.15 27.25
N PHE A 372 -10.54 7.96 26.20
CA PHE A 372 -10.58 7.54 24.82
C PHE A 372 -9.38 8.14 24.10
N MET A 373 -8.60 7.30 23.41
CA MET A 373 -7.51 7.75 22.55
C MET A 373 -7.87 7.41 21.11
N GLY A 374 -7.86 8.41 20.24
CA GLY A 374 -8.34 8.29 18.86
C GLY A 374 -7.93 9.46 17.98
N ASN A 375 -8.63 9.63 16.87
CA ASN A 375 -8.45 10.76 15.96
C ASN A 375 -9.79 11.50 15.83
N ILE A 376 -9.76 12.83 15.83
CA ILE A 376 -10.95 13.67 15.64
C ILE A 376 -11.21 13.84 14.14
N LYS A 377 -12.49 13.91 13.76
CA LYS A 377 -12.94 14.01 12.39
C LYS A 377 -14.31 14.68 12.32
N GLU A 378 -14.52 15.44 11.25
CA GLU A 378 -15.85 15.93 10.88
C GLU A 378 -16.58 14.90 10.03
N PHE A 379 -17.83 14.59 10.42
CA PHE A 379 -18.71 13.68 9.69
C PHE A 379 -20.04 14.37 9.41
N TYR A 380 -20.14 15.06 8.27
CA TYR A 380 -21.27 15.94 7.93
C TYR A 380 -21.51 17.05 8.98
N CYS A 381 -20.42 17.68 9.42
CA CYS A 381 -20.38 18.65 10.53
C CYS A 381 -20.71 18.09 11.93
N GLU A 382 -20.85 16.78 12.14
CA GLU A 382 -20.76 16.21 13.49
C GLU A 382 -19.28 15.92 13.83
N THR A 383 -18.80 16.45 14.95
CA THR A 383 -17.45 16.26 15.48
C THR A 383 -17.35 14.88 16.15
N GLU A 384 -16.83 13.88 15.43
CA GLU A 384 -16.62 12.52 15.94
C GLU A 384 -15.16 12.28 16.39
N MET A 385 -14.96 11.59 17.51
CA MET A 385 -13.71 10.86 17.76
C MET A 385 -13.84 9.42 17.28
N VAL A 386 -12.97 9.03 16.33
CA VAL A 386 -12.75 7.63 15.99
C VAL A 386 -11.72 7.05 16.97
N ALA A 387 -12.19 6.31 17.96
CA ALA A 387 -11.38 5.77 19.06
C ALA A 387 -10.65 4.48 18.67
N GLU A 388 -9.35 4.43 18.98
CA GLU A 388 -8.47 3.26 18.83
C GLU A 388 -8.22 2.53 20.15
N VAL A 389 -8.35 3.24 21.28
CA VAL A 389 -8.27 2.68 22.64
C VAL A 389 -9.37 3.31 23.49
N VAL A 390 -10.06 2.48 24.28
CA VAL A 390 -11.08 2.91 25.23
C VAL A 390 -10.80 2.27 26.59
N ASN A 391 -10.58 3.10 27.60
CA ASN A 391 -10.41 2.70 28.99
C ASN A 391 -11.66 3.09 29.79
N VAL A 392 -12.17 2.19 30.63
CA VAL A 392 -13.24 2.49 31.58
C VAL A 392 -12.61 2.74 32.95
N ASP A 393 -12.62 3.99 33.39
CA ASP A 393 -11.83 4.46 34.53
C ASP A 393 -12.60 4.35 35.86
N GLU A 394 -13.91 4.60 35.83
CA GLU A 394 -14.83 4.50 36.97
C GLU A 394 -16.21 4.07 36.49
N THR A 395 -16.89 3.16 37.19
CA THR A 395 -18.22 2.66 36.79
C THR A 395 -19.31 2.97 37.83
N GLY A 396 -20.53 3.17 37.36
CA GLY A 396 -21.71 3.42 38.20
C GLY A 396 -21.76 4.81 38.85
N GLY A 397 -21.11 5.80 38.24
CA GLY A 397 -21.24 7.21 38.64
C GLY A 397 -22.60 7.82 38.28
N ALA A 398 -22.71 9.13 38.42
CA ALA A 398 -23.90 9.88 38.02
C ALA A 398 -23.73 10.50 36.63
N VAL A 399 -24.78 10.43 35.80
CA VAL A 399 -24.89 11.30 34.62
C VAL A 399 -24.96 12.76 35.09
N PRO A 400 -24.27 13.72 34.44
CA PRO A 400 -24.32 15.14 34.79
C PRO A 400 -25.74 15.70 34.76
N ALA A 401 -25.96 16.81 35.47
CA ALA A 401 -27.22 17.55 35.35
C ALA A 401 -27.35 18.13 33.94
N ALA A 402 -28.45 17.84 33.25
CA ALA A 402 -28.70 18.34 31.90
C ALA A 402 -28.81 19.88 31.88
N ALA A 403 -28.20 20.51 30.88
CA ALA A 403 -28.26 21.95 30.69
C ALA A 403 -29.67 22.37 30.22
N LEU A 404 -30.31 23.30 30.91
CA LEU A 404 -31.61 23.85 30.50
C LEU A 404 -31.43 24.82 29.34
N VAL A 405 -32.02 24.48 28.18
CA VAL A 405 -31.95 25.28 26.94
C VAL A 405 -33.34 25.55 26.37
N THR A 406 -33.43 26.54 25.47
CA THR A 406 -34.62 26.83 24.66
C THR A 406 -34.46 26.31 23.24
N THR A 407 -35.53 26.34 22.43
CA THR A 407 -35.46 26.02 21.00
C THR A 407 -34.57 26.98 20.21
N ASP A 408 -34.43 28.22 20.67
CA ASP A 408 -33.64 29.24 20.00
C ASP A 408 -32.13 29.01 20.24
N ASP A 409 -31.78 28.48 21.42
CA ASP A 409 -30.41 28.09 21.79
C ASP A 409 -29.90 26.91 20.95
N ILE A 410 -30.78 25.95 20.62
CA ILE A 410 -30.47 24.77 19.77
C ILE A 410 -30.99 24.90 18.33
N SER A 411 -31.20 26.13 17.86
CA SER A 411 -31.56 26.42 16.46
C SER A 411 -30.37 26.21 15.51
N THR A 412 -30.61 26.10 14.21
CA THR A 412 -29.58 25.90 13.15
C THR A 412 -28.50 27.00 13.07
N THR A 413 -28.62 28.07 13.84
CA THR A 413 -27.64 29.19 13.89
C THR A 413 -26.85 29.21 15.21
N ASN A 414 -27.35 28.55 16.26
CA ASN A 414 -26.82 28.63 17.63
C ASN A 414 -26.47 27.26 18.23
N GLY A 415 -27.09 26.19 17.73
CA GLY A 415 -27.09 24.85 18.31
C GLY A 415 -25.80 24.07 18.18
N GLU A 416 -24.89 24.52 17.32
CA GLU A 416 -23.50 24.06 17.21
C GLU A 416 -22.84 23.89 18.59
N GLN A 417 -22.96 24.92 19.43
CA GLN A 417 -22.39 24.90 20.77
C GLN A 417 -23.01 23.84 21.69
N TYR A 418 -24.13 23.23 21.32
CA TYR A 418 -24.79 22.16 22.09
C TYR A 418 -24.67 20.80 21.41
N GLU A 419 -23.82 20.65 20.39
CA GLU A 419 -23.51 19.35 19.81
C GLU A 419 -23.05 18.35 20.88
N GLY A 420 -23.54 17.11 20.76
CA GLY A 420 -23.29 16.00 21.67
C GLY A 420 -23.66 16.24 23.14
N SER A 421 -24.17 17.43 23.49
CA SER A 421 -24.19 17.94 24.85
C SER A 421 -25.48 17.52 25.57
N TYR A 422 -25.40 17.22 26.87
CA TYR A 422 -26.54 16.70 27.60
C TYR A 422 -27.49 17.84 27.99
N VAL A 423 -28.51 18.09 27.17
CA VAL A 423 -29.47 19.20 27.32
C VAL A 423 -30.87 18.75 27.75
N THR A 424 -31.67 19.68 28.28
CA THR A 424 -33.08 19.50 28.60
C THR A 424 -33.88 20.75 28.23
N LEU A 425 -35.12 20.56 27.78
CA LEU A 425 -36.04 21.63 27.41
C LEU A 425 -37.37 21.44 28.14
N GLU A 426 -37.98 22.55 28.57
CA GLU A 426 -39.25 22.55 29.30
C GLU A 426 -40.37 23.25 28.53
N ASN A 427 -41.62 22.95 28.90
CA ASN A 427 -42.84 23.64 28.44
C ASN A 427 -43.14 23.54 26.92
N LEU A 428 -42.45 22.65 26.19
CA LEU A 428 -42.68 22.41 24.77
C LEU A 428 -44.06 21.79 24.50
N THR A 429 -44.65 22.14 23.34
CA THR A 429 -45.89 21.58 22.81
C THR A 429 -45.60 20.83 21.51
N VAL A 430 -46.26 19.68 21.29
CA VAL A 430 -46.18 18.96 20.00
C VAL A 430 -47.02 19.67 18.95
N GLU A 431 -46.41 20.04 17.83
CA GLU A 431 -47.05 20.71 16.70
C GLU A 431 -47.33 19.75 15.55
N ASN A 432 -46.41 18.81 15.24
CA ASN A 432 -46.65 17.72 14.29
C ASN A 432 -45.96 16.41 14.72
N ILE A 433 -46.40 15.28 14.16
CA ILE A 433 -45.72 13.99 14.22
C ILE A 433 -45.74 13.37 12.82
N ASP A 434 -44.57 13.25 12.20
CA ASP A 434 -44.38 12.61 10.90
C ASP A 434 -43.78 11.20 11.06
N HIS A 435 -44.28 10.26 10.27
CA HIS A 435 -43.92 8.84 10.34
C HIS A 435 -43.06 8.44 9.13
N LEU A 436 -41.75 8.36 9.31
CA LEU A 436 -40.77 8.14 8.24
C LEU A 436 -40.14 6.75 8.34
N GLY A 437 -40.90 5.75 7.88
CA GLY A 437 -40.49 4.34 7.94
C GLY A 437 -40.33 3.88 9.40
N ASP A 438 -39.13 3.42 9.75
CA ASP A 438 -38.78 2.91 11.09
C ASP A 438 -38.57 4.02 12.14
N TYR A 439 -38.70 5.30 11.75
CA TYR A 439 -38.46 6.48 12.58
C TYR A 439 -39.72 7.35 12.70
N GLN A 440 -39.76 8.17 13.75
CA GLN A 440 -40.76 9.23 13.92
C GLN A 440 -40.07 10.58 14.12
N GLU A 441 -40.52 11.60 13.41
CA GLU A 441 -40.10 12.99 13.62
C GLU A 441 -41.21 13.72 14.37
N VAL A 442 -40.90 14.23 15.56
CA VAL A 442 -41.83 14.99 16.39
C VAL A 442 -41.44 16.46 16.34
N VAL A 443 -42.24 17.27 15.65
CA VAL A 443 -42.03 18.72 15.58
C VAL A 443 -42.63 19.37 16.83
N LEU A 444 -41.80 20.12 17.56
CA LEU A 444 -42.12 20.79 18.80
C LEU A 444 -42.14 22.31 18.62
N SER A 445 -42.94 22.97 19.45
CA SER A 445 -43.13 24.43 19.49
C SER A 445 -41.81 25.18 19.48
N GLY A 446 -41.61 26.02 18.46
CA GLY A 446 -40.33 26.63 18.11
C GLY A 446 -39.68 26.06 16.85
N GLY A 447 -40.29 25.04 16.22
CA GLY A 447 -39.78 24.40 15.00
C GLY A 447 -38.70 23.34 15.26
N LEU A 448 -38.55 22.88 16.50
CA LEU A 448 -37.58 21.86 16.89
C LEU A 448 -38.07 20.47 16.49
N THR A 449 -37.37 19.79 15.59
CA THR A 449 -37.65 18.38 15.26
C THR A 449 -36.87 17.44 16.17
N VAL A 450 -37.58 16.52 16.84
CA VAL A 450 -36.98 15.42 17.62
C VAL A 450 -37.16 14.11 16.85
N VAL A 451 -36.04 13.50 16.46
CA VAL A 451 -36.02 12.18 15.80
C VAL A 451 -36.09 11.07 16.84
N LEU A 452 -37.04 10.15 16.69
CA LEU A 452 -37.23 8.98 17.53
C LEU A 452 -36.97 7.69 16.73
N LYS A 453 -35.86 7.03 17.03
CA LYS A 453 -35.53 5.66 16.61
C LYS A 453 -36.12 4.68 17.65
N ASP A 454 -36.71 3.58 17.16
CA ASP A 454 -37.41 2.55 17.94
C ASP A 454 -38.65 3.00 18.75
N TYR A 455 -39.80 2.37 18.47
CA TYR A 455 -41.13 2.70 19.01
C TYR A 455 -41.35 2.48 20.52
N ASN A 456 -40.29 2.28 21.32
CA ASN A 456 -40.37 1.90 22.75
C ASN A 456 -40.07 3.05 23.75
N VAL A 457 -39.82 4.27 23.29
CA VAL A 457 -39.65 5.45 24.17
C VAL A 457 -40.98 5.78 24.88
N LYS A 458 -41.10 5.32 26.13
CA LYS A 458 -42.32 5.50 26.96
C LYS A 458 -42.44 6.92 27.53
N TRP A 459 -42.95 7.83 26.70
CA TRP A 459 -43.40 9.15 27.12
C TRP A 459 -44.42 9.07 28.26
N THR A 460 -44.01 9.46 29.48
CA THR A 460 -44.94 9.61 30.62
C THR A 460 -45.50 11.03 30.61
N LEU A 461 -46.57 11.25 29.83
CA LEU A 461 -47.24 12.54 29.72
C LEU A 461 -47.87 12.97 31.07
N ARG A 462 -47.10 13.66 31.92
CA ARG A 462 -47.59 14.24 33.17
C ARG A 462 -48.53 15.42 32.88
N ARG A 463 -49.81 15.13 32.63
CA ARG A 463 -50.87 16.15 32.68
C ARG A 463 -50.95 16.75 34.09
N THR A 464 -50.32 17.89 34.30
CA THR A 464 -50.60 18.78 35.42
C THR A 464 -51.99 19.39 35.21
N ILE A 465 -53.04 18.68 35.65
CA ILE A 465 -54.41 19.20 35.62
C ILE A 465 -54.54 20.27 36.71
N GLY A 466 -54.22 21.50 36.34
CA GLY A 466 -54.42 22.70 37.16
C GLY A 466 -55.90 23.03 37.33
N LEU A 467 -56.58 22.30 38.22
CA LEU A 467 -57.95 22.61 38.67
C LEU A 467 -57.96 23.88 39.55
N GLN A 468 -57.87 25.05 38.90
CA GLN A 468 -58.35 26.30 39.47
C GLN A 468 -59.88 26.36 39.32
N HIS A 469 -60.56 26.82 40.37
CA HIS A 469 -62.02 26.72 40.53
C HIS A 469 -62.56 28.13 40.84
N GLN A 470 -63.76 28.46 40.34
CA GLN A 470 -64.47 29.74 40.55
C GLN A 470 -63.83 30.94 39.80
N THR A 471 -64.53 31.99 39.36
CA THR A 471 -65.97 32.35 39.29
C THR A 471 -66.13 33.35 38.11
N LEU A 472 -67.31 33.64 37.54
CA LEU A 472 -68.70 33.43 37.96
C LEU A 472 -69.56 33.12 36.73
#